data_AF-A0A662AMX2-F1
#
_entry.id   AF-A0A662AMX2-F1
#
_cell.length_a   1.000
_cell.length_b   1.000
_cell.length_c   1.000
_cell.angle_alpha   90.00
_cell.angle_beta   90.00
_cell.angle_gamma   90.00
#
_symmetry.space_group_name_H-M   'P 1'
#
loop_
_entity.id
_entity.type
_entity.pdbx_description
1 polymer ?
#
loop_
_entity_poly.entity_id
_entity_poly.type
_entity_poly.pdbx_seq_one_letter_code
_entity_poly.pdbx_strand_id
1 'polypeptide(L)' 'EDDARYNQKVVGMKIIMKMKKSDTNEWSGGTILDPNNGKVYKCKISRDGDNLAVRGFIGFSIIGRTQTWLPAE' A
#
# COMPACT_ATOMS: atom_id res chain seq x y z
N GLU A 1 -15.33 7.98 -8.98
CA GLU A 1 -15.27 9.10 -9.94
C GLU A 1 -14.66 10.33 -9.27
N ASP A 2 -15.00 10.63 -8.02
CA ASP A 2 -14.49 11.80 -7.28
C ASP A 2 -13.01 11.73 -6.81
N ASP A 3 -12.30 10.63 -7.08
CA ASP A 3 -10.86 10.55 -6.79
C ASP A 3 -10.08 11.15 -7.97
N ALA A 4 -9.16 12.08 -7.69
CA ALA A 4 -8.34 12.74 -8.72
C ALA A 4 -7.52 11.76 -9.59
N ARG A 5 -7.38 10.50 -9.17
CA ARG A 5 -6.69 9.44 -9.92
C ARG A 5 -7.62 8.68 -10.87
N TYR A 6 -8.92 8.96 -10.87
CA TYR A 6 -9.89 8.33 -11.75
C TYR A 6 -9.53 8.57 -13.23
N ASN A 7 -9.57 7.51 -14.04
CA ASN A 7 -9.16 7.48 -15.47
C ASN A 7 -7.74 7.98 -15.76
N GLN A 8 -6.85 8.02 -14.76
CA GLN A 8 -5.44 8.36 -14.96
C GLN A 8 -4.59 7.12 -15.26
N LYS A 9 -3.44 7.33 -15.92
CA LYS A 9 -2.47 6.25 -16.17
C LYS A 9 -1.95 5.68 -14.85
N VAL A 10 -1.85 4.35 -14.77
CA VAL A 10 -1.30 3.65 -13.59
C VAL A 10 0.19 3.93 -13.42
N VAL A 11 0.95 3.95 -14.51
CA VAL A 11 2.38 4.28 -14.48
C VAL A 11 2.56 5.74 -14.05
N GLY A 12 3.36 5.94 -13.00
CA GLY A 12 3.57 7.25 -12.36
C GLY A 12 2.50 7.64 -11.33
N MET A 13 1.47 6.81 -11.12
CA MET A 13 0.41 7.10 -10.15
C MET A 13 0.90 6.93 -8.70
N LYS A 14 0.59 7.91 -7.86
CA LYS A 14 0.79 7.78 -6.41
C LYS A 14 -0.30 6.90 -5.79
N ILE A 15 0.02 5.63 -5.57
CA ILE A 15 -0.92 4.65 -5.01
C ILE A 15 -0.84 4.53 -3.48
N ILE A 16 0.30 4.82 -2.86
CA ILE A 16 0.49 4.77 -1.40
C ILE A 16 0.52 6.19 -0.82
N MET A 17 -0.27 6.43 0.22
CA MET A 17 -0.48 7.75 0.81
C MET A 17 -0.39 7.73 2.34
N LYS A 18 0.16 8.80 2.92
CA LYS A 18 0.12 9.10 4.37
C LYS A 18 0.70 8.03 5.30
N MET A 19 1.63 7.20 4.80
CA MET A 19 2.35 6.24 5.64
C MET A 19 3.17 6.96 6.71
N LYS A 20 3.21 6.39 7.92
CA LYS A 20 4.03 6.84 9.04
C LYS A 20 4.88 5.70 9.55
N LYS A 21 6.11 5.98 9.97
CA LYS A 21 6.93 5.00 10.68
C LYS A 21 6.24 4.64 11.99
N SER A 22 5.97 3.36 12.22
CA SER A 22 5.35 2.86 13.45
C SER A 22 6.30 2.02 14.29
N ASP A 23 7.38 1.50 13.69
CA ASP A 23 8.47 0.80 14.36
C ASP A 23 9.77 0.92 13.53
N THR A 24 10.87 0.35 14.01
CA THR A 24 12.19 0.28 13.38
C THR A 24 12.09 -0.19 11.93
N ASN A 25 11.30 -1.25 11.67
CA ASN A 25 11.16 -1.88 10.37
C ASN A 25 9.72 -1.87 9.84
N GLU A 26 8.85 -1.01 10.39
CA GLU A 26 7.43 -0.98 10.03
C GLU A 26 6.90 0.43 9.78
N TRP A 27 5.97 0.52 8.82
CA TRP A 27 5.18 1.70 8.52
C TRP A 27 3.71 1.35 8.47
N SER A 28 2.86 2.23 9.00
CA SER A 28 1.41 2.04 9.04
C SER A 28 0.66 3.37 9.07
N GLY A 29 -0.67 3.32 9.23
CA GLY A 29 -1.54 4.50 9.31
C GLY A 29 -1.86 5.17 7.98
N GLY A 30 -1.26 4.72 6.89
CA GLY A 30 -1.54 5.17 5.54
C GLY A 30 -2.53 4.29 4.78
N THR A 31 -2.66 4.56 3.49
CA THR A 31 -3.56 3.84 2.58
C THR A 31 -2.86 3.45 1.29
N ILE A 32 -3.41 2.44 0.61
CA ILE A 32 -2.99 1.98 -0.71
C ILE A 32 -4.22 1.89 -1.64
N LEU A 33 -4.11 2.45 -2.84
CA LEU A 33 -5.07 2.28 -3.93
C LEU A 33 -4.73 1.01 -4.71
N ASP A 34 -5.72 0.14 -4.92
CA ASP A 34 -5.63 -0.94 -5.91
C ASP A 34 -6.09 -0.42 -7.28
N PRO A 35 -5.17 -0.23 -8.25
CA PRO A 35 -5.53 0.32 -9.56
C PRO A 35 -6.41 -0.62 -10.38
N ASN A 36 -6.50 -1.92 -10.04
CA ASN A 36 -7.33 -2.86 -10.79
C ASN A 36 -8.82 -2.69 -10.53
N ASN A 37 -9.20 -2.14 -9.36
CA ASN A 37 -10.60 -1.97 -8.97
C ASN A 37 -10.92 -0.57 -8.41
N GLY A 38 -9.93 0.32 -8.30
CA GLY A 38 -10.11 1.69 -7.84
C GLY A 38 -10.37 1.82 -6.33
N LYS A 39 -10.29 0.74 -5.54
CA LYS A 39 -10.58 0.79 -4.10
C LYS A 39 -9.34 1.16 -3.29
N VAL A 40 -9.58 1.91 -2.22
CA VAL A 40 -8.54 2.34 -1.28
C VAL A 40 -8.63 1.50 0.00
N TYR A 41 -7.50 0.94 0.41
CA TYR A 41 -7.36 0.07 1.59
C TYR A 41 -6.45 0.72 2.62
N LYS A 42 -6.56 0.34 3.90
CA LYS A 42 -5.53 0.64 4.89
C LYS A 42 -4.25 -0.09 4.50
N CYS A 43 -3.10 0.52 4.75
CA CYS A 43 -1.81 -0.03 4.37
C CYS A 43 -0.88 -0.20 5.58
N LYS A 44 -0.20 -1.35 5.64
CA LYS A 44 0.95 -1.62 6.51
C LYS A 44 2.09 -2.13 5.63
N ILE A 45 3.30 -1.65 5.86
CA ILE A 45 4.52 -2.09 5.17
C ILE A 45 5.53 -2.50 6.24
N SER A 46 6.16 -3.65 6.09
CA SER A 46 7.24 -4.11 6.97
C SER A 46 8.43 -4.61 6.14
N ARG A 47 9.65 -4.43 6.64
CA ARG A 47 10.82 -5.10 6.05
C ARG A 47 10.82 -6.58 6.37
N ASP A 48 11.15 -7.40 5.38
CA ASP A 48 11.43 -8.82 5.48
C ASP A 48 12.79 -9.07 4.82
N GLY A 49 13.86 -8.95 5.62
CA GLY A 49 15.22 -8.81 5.10
C GLY A 49 15.36 -7.59 4.18
N ASP A 50 15.75 -7.84 2.94
CA ASP A 50 15.86 -6.82 1.88
C ASP A 50 14.55 -6.57 1.13
N ASN A 51 13.54 -7.41 1.35
CA ASN A 51 12.23 -7.27 0.72
C ASN A 51 11.30 -6.39 1.57
N LEU A 52 10.20 -5.97 0.96
CA LEU A 52 9.08 -5.32 1.65
C LEU A 52 7.84 -6.20 1.58
N ALA A 53 7.25 -6.51 2.73
CA ALA A 53 5.91 -7.05 2.81
C ALA A 53 4.90 -5.89 2.84
N VAL A 54 4.19 -5.68 1.73
CA VAL A 54 3.19 -4.62 1.55
C VAL A 54 1.80 -5.21 1.71
N ARG A 55 1.09 -4.82 2.78
CA ARG A 55 -0.25 -5.33 3.10
C ARG A 55 -1.32 -4.26 2.95
N GLY A 56 -2.34 -4.55 2.14
CA GLY A 56 -3.59 -3.80 2.05
C GLY A 56 -4.73 -4.54 2.76
N PHE A 57 -5.50 -3.87 3.61
CA PHE A 57 -6.56 -4.51 4.41
C PHE A 57 -7.77 -3.60 4.70
N ILE A 58 -8.89 -4.20 5.10
CA ILE A 58 -10.14 -3.54 5.50
C ILE A 58 -10.34 -3.72 7.02
N GLY A 59 -10.69 -2.64 7.73
CA GLY A 59 -11.01 -2.72 9.17
C GLY A 59 -9.79 -2.99 10.06
N PHE A 60 -9.83 -4.11 10.80
CA PHE A 60 -8.69 -4.68 11.54
C PHE A 60 -7.92 -5.62 10.59
N SER A 61 -6.59 -5.68 10.67
CA SER A 61 -5.65 -6.25 9.67
C SER A 61 -5.84 -7.72 9.26
N ILE A 62 -6.88 -8.40 9.73
CA ILE A 62 -7.22 -9.79 9.46
C ILE A 62 -7.69 -9.97 8.01
N ILE A 63 -8.54 -9.08 7.49
CA ILE A 63 -9.08 -9.19 6.13
C ILE A 63 -8.24 -8.32 5.19
N GLY A 64 -7.34 -8.94 4.44
CA GLY A 64 -6.44 -8.24 3.53
C GLY A 64 -5.52 -9.15 2.73
N ARG A 65 -4.72 -8.55 1.86
CA ARG A 65 -3.73 -9.23 1.03
C ARG A 65 -2.36 -8.63 1.29
N THR A 66 -1.34 -9.50 1.28
CA THR A 66 0.07 -9.10 1.36
C THR A 66 0.74 -9.42 0.03
N GLN A 67 1.55 -8.50 -0.46
CA GLN A 67 2.45 -8.69 -1.59
C GLN A 67 3.89 -8.47 -1.14
N THR A 68 4.81 -9.30 -1.61
CA THR A 68 6.25 -9.10 -1.41
C THR A 68 6.79 -8.26 -2.55
N TRP A 69 7.42 -7.13 -2.24
CA TRP A 69 8.17 -6.32 -3.18
C TRP A 69 9.65 -6.61 -2.99
N LEU A 70 10.29 -7.02 -4.08
CA LEU A 70 11.72 -7.27 -4.13
C LEU A 70 12.46 -5.94 -4.30
N PRO A 71 13.70 -5.83 -3.81
CA PRO A 71 14.55 -4.68 -4.14
C PRO A 71 14.69 -4.54 -5.65
N ALA A 72 14.74 -3.30 -6.13
CA ALA A 72 15.10 -3.04 -7.52
C ALA A 72 16.59 -3.30 -7.74
N GLU A 73 16.94 -3.82 -8.91
CA GLU A 73 18.34 -3.97 -9.37
C GLU A 73 18.99 -2.63 -9.71
#